data_AF-A0A813PPX3-F1
#
_entry.id   AF-A0A813PPX3-F1
#
_cell.length_a   1.000
_cell.length_b   1.000
_cell.length_c   1.000
_cell.angle_alpha   90.00
_cell.angle_beta   90.00
_cell.angle_gamma   90.00
#
_symmetry.space_group_name_H-M   'P 1'
#
loop_
_entity.id
_entity.type
_entity.pdbx_description
1 polymer ?
#
loop_
_entity_poly.entity_id
_entity_poly.type
_entity_poly.pdbx_seq_one_letter_code
_entity_poly.pdbx_strand_id
1 'polypeptide(L)'
;MALPYIARRYLHPLPNFGENLPKEEIEKAFRHAENADLCLVLGSSLTVTPAADVPLRVARRNQKLVIGNLQRTPLYSMATVNIHAFSDTIMQGLMERLGIPIPSWIVRRRVRITRESTSDNKNYEILIEGRDPDNTNIPFTLFKSIQVDSEGKTIKQMNCEPFIFEISKKNAEPINIQFHFFGHYNEIPFNLNFTNINDVPQEDEFYLFYNPMIGQWRKTKNPDDFPL
;
A
#
# COMPACT_ATOMS: atom_id res chain seq x y z
N MET A 1 32.73 -4.81 1.76
CA MET A 1 32.06 -5.52 0.66
C MET A 1 30.77 -4.75 0.43
N ALA A 2 30.74 -3.87 -0.58
CA ALA A 2 29.62 -2.96 -0.76
C ALA A 2 28.40 -3.72 -1.28
N LEU A 3 27.26 -3.61 -0.59
CA LEU A 3 25.97 -4.08 -1.08
C LEU A 3 25.67 -3.41 -2.43
N PRO A 4 25.37 -4.17 -3.50
CA PRO A 4 24.99 -3.57 -4.76
C PRO A 4 23.59 -2.97 -4.58
N TYR A 5 23.52 -1.64 -4.41
CA TYR A 5 22.29 -0.88 -4.65
C TYR A 5 21.92 -1.10 -6.12
N ILE A 6 21.06 -2.09 -6.37
CA ILE A 6 20.51 -2.36 -7.69
C ILE A 6 19.57 -1.19 -8.01
N ALA A 7 20.10 -0.21 -8.74
CA ALA A 7 19.33 0.79 -9.47
C ALA A 7 18.56 0.09 -10.61
N ARG A 8 17.58 -0.74 -10.28
CA ARG A 8 16.59 -1.21 -11.26
C ARG A 8 15.66 -0.04 -11.53
N ARG A 9 15.70 0.46 -12.76
CA ARG A 9 14.75 1.45 -13.27
C ARG A 9 13.39 0.77 -13.35
N TYR A 10 12.58 0.91 -12.31
CA TYR A 10 11.19 0.46 -12.32
C TYR A 10 10.45 1.29 -13.37
N LEU A 11 9.91 0.62 -14.39
CA LEU A 11 8.96 1.24 -15.30
C LEU A 11 7.67 1.49 -14.53
N HIS A 12 7.16 2.71 -14.66
CA HIS A 12 5.93 3.11 -14.00
C HIS A 12 4.75 2.26 -14.53
N PRO A 13 3.97 1.59 -13.67
CA PRO A 13 2.94 0.64 -14.09
C PRO A 13 1.66 1.32 -14.62
N LEU A 14 1.55 2.65 -14.57
CA LEU A 14 0.39 3.35 -15.11
C LEU A 14 0.56 3.54 -16.63
N PRO A 15 -0.36 2.99 -17.45
CA PRO A 15 -0.35 3.22 -18.89
C PRO A 15 -0.64 4.69 -19.18
N ASN A 16 0.11 5.28 -20.12
CA ASN A 16 -0.20 6.61 -20.62
C ASN A 16 -1.44 6.58 -21.52
N PHE A 17 -2.09 7.74 -21.71
CA PHE A 17 -3.17 7.86 -22.69
C PHE A 17 -2.67 7.44 -24.08
N GLY A 18 -3.35 6.46 -24.67
CA GLY A 18 -3.02 5.90 -25.99
C GLY A 18 -2.10 4.66 -25.95
N GLU A 19 -1.58 4.29 -24.79
CA GLU A 19 -0.91 2.99 -24.62
C GLU A 19 -1.95 1.87 -24.51
N ASN A 20 -1.60 0.71 -25.06
CA ASN A 20 -2.47 -0.46 -24.97
C ASN A 20 -2.56 -0.93 -23.52
N LEU A 21 -3.78 -1.22 -23.07
CA LEU A 21 -3.97 -1.95 -21.83
C LEU A 21 -3.24 -3.30 -21.90
N PRO A 22 -2.71 -3.81 -20.78
CA PRO A 22 -2.10 -5.13 -20.73
C PRO A 22 -3.05 -6.17 -21.35
N LYS A 23 -2.59 -6.80 -22.44
CA LYS A 23 -3.43 -7.66 -23.28
C LYS A 23 -4.08 -8.80 -22.50
N GLU A 24 -3.34 -9.40 -21.59
CA GLU A 24 -3.84 -10.50 -20.76
C GLU A 24 -4.99 -10.06 -19.84
N GLU A 25 -4.88 -8.88 -19.24
CA GLU A 25 -5.89 -8.35 -18.31
C GLU A 25 -7.18 -7.97 -19.05
N ILE A 26 -7.07 -7.35 -20.23
CA ILE A 26 -8.25 -7.01 -21.02
C ILE A 26 -8.94 -8.27 -21.58
N GLU A 27 -8.19 -9.28 -22.02
CA GLU A 27 -8.76 -10.54 -22.46
C GLU A 27 -9.47 -11.30 -21.33
N LYS A 28 -8.89 -11.31 -20.11
CA LYS A 28 -9.56 -11.83 -18.92
C LYS A 28 -10.87 -11.10 -18.66
N ALA A 29 -10.87 -9.77 -18.70
CA ALA A 29 -12.08 -8.96 -18.49
C ALA A 29 -13.19 -9.30 -19.51
N PHE A 30 -12.85 -9.43 -20.79
CA PHE A 30 -13.82 -9.84 -21.82
C PHE A 30 -14.32 -11.27 -21.61
N ARG A 31 -13.47 -12.22 -21.21
CA ARG A 31 -13.92 -13.58 -20.86
C ARG A 31 -14.88 -13.59 -19.67
N HIS A 32 -14.66 -12.76 -18.66
CA HIS A 32 -15.63 -12.61 -17.57
C HIS A 32 -16.94 -11.99 -18.06
N ALA A 33 -16.89 -10.99 -18.93
CA ALA A 33 -18.08 -10.39 -19.54
C ALA A 33 -18.89 -11.36 -20.41
N GLU A 34 -18.22 -12.31 -21.09
CA GLU A 34 -18.86 -13.39 -21.86
C GLU A 34 -19.60 -14.41 -20.99
N ASN A 35 -19.27 -14.51 -19.70
CA ASN A 35 -19.88 -15.47 -18.78
C ASN A 35 -20.83 -14.83 -17.75
N ALA A 36 -20.73 -13.52 -17.53
CA ALA A 36 -21.55 -12.81 -16.56
C ALA A 36 -23.04 -12.81 -16.96
N ASP A 37 -23.91 -12.96 -15.97
CA ASP A 37 -25.37 -12.76 -16.01
C ASP A 37 -25.79 -11.40 -15.44
N LEU A 38 -24.89 -10.75 -14.68
CA LEU A 38 -25.01 -9.41 -14.14
C LEU A 38 -23.68 -8.65 -14.28
N CYS A 39 -23.74 -7.41 -14.74
CA CYS A 39 -22.64 -6.46 -14.70
C CYS A 39 -23.04 -5.21 -13.93
N LEU A 40 -22.25 -4.85 -12.91
CA LEU A 40 -22.39 -3.63 -12.13
C LEU A 40 -21.27 -2.67 -12.49
N VAL A 41 -21.63 -1.50 -13.04
CA VAL A 41 -20.71 -0.40 -13.32
C VAL A 41 -20.88 0.66 -12.26
N LEU A 42 -19.81 1.06 -11.58
CA LEU A 42 -19.81 2.11 -10.56
C LEU A 42 -18.80 3.21 -10.92
N GLY A 43 -19.24 4.47 -10.95
CA GLY A 43 -18.36 5.63 -11.08
C GLY A 43 -17.58 5.74 -12.39
N SER A 44 -18.04 5.10 -13.47
CA SER A 44 -17.41 5.17 -14.79
C SER A 44 -18.28 5.94 -15.78
N SER A 45 -17.66 6.81 -16.58
CA SER A 45 -18.32 7.48 -17.71
C SER A 45 -18.61 6.54 -18.87
N LEU A 46 -17.93 5.37 -18.92
CA LEU A 46 -17.98 4.40 -20.03
C LEU A 46 -17.62 5.00 -21.40
N THR A 47 -16.60 5.87 -21.45
CA THR A 47 -16.14 6.52 -22.69
C THR A 47 -14.79 6.05 -23.20
N VAL A 48 -14.01 5.32 -22.40
CA VAL A 48 -12.65 4.89 -22.74
C VAL A 48 -12.64 3.44 -23.17
N THR A 49 -12.30 3.17 -24.43
CA THR A 49 -12.12 1.82 -24.97
C THR A 49 -10.68 1.35 -24.78
N PRO A 50 -10.43 0.03 -24.66
CA PRO A 50 -11.40 -1.07 -24.73
C PRO A 50 -12.15 -1.36 -23.42
N ALA A 51 -11.88 -0.66 -22.32
CA ALA A 51 -12.51 -0.93 -21.02
C ALA A 51 -14.04 -0.73 -21.03
N ALA A 52 -14.54 0.29 -21.72
CA ALA A 52 -15.98 0.56 -21.87
C ALA A 52 -16.73 -0.54 -22.66
N ASP A 53 -16.01 -1.34 -23.45
CA ASP A 53 -16.61 -2.42 -24.23
C ASP A 53 -16.96 -3.64 -23.37
N VAL A 54 -16.36 -3.77 -22.17
CA VAL A 54 -16.61 -4.89 -21.25
C VAL A 54 -18.08 -4.89 -20.78
N PRO A 55 -18.63 -3.81 -20.19
CA PRO A 55 -20.07 -3.73 -19.87
C PRO A 55 -20.97 -3.79 -21.11
N LEU A 56 -20.53 -3.23 -22.24
CA LEU A 56 -21.28 -3.29 -23.50
C LEU A 56 -21.45 -4.74 -23.98
N ARG A 57 -20.43 -5.60 -23.80
CA ARG A 57 -20.50 -7.02 -24.17
C ARG A 57 -21.57 -7.76 -23.37
N VAL A 58 -21.71 -7.45 -22.08
CA VAL A 58 -22.76 -8.02 -21.21
C VAL A 58 -24.14 -7.55 -21.68
N ALA A 59 -24.30 -6.25 -21.90
CA ALA A 59 -25.58 -5.69 -22.34
C ALA A 59 -26.02 -6.22 -23.72
N ARG A 60 -25.09 -6.40 -24.66
CA ARG A 60 -25.36 -7.00 -25.99
C ARG A 60 -25.81 -8.46 -25.93
N ARG A 61 -25.48 -9.18 -24.85
CA ARG A 61 -25.95 -10.55 -24.58
C ARG A 61 -27.33 -10.58 -23.91
N ASN A 62 -28.00 -9.43 -23.79
CA ASN A 62 -29.26 -9.26 -23.05
C ASN A 62 -29.18 -9.70 -21.58
N GLN A 63 -27.98 -9.64 -20.98
CA GLN A 63 -27.77 -9.89 -19.55
C GLN A 63 -27.95 -8.59 -18.76
N LYS A 64 -28.11 -8.70 -17.44
CA LYS A 64 -28.46 -7.56 -16.59
C LYS A 64 -27.28 -6.59 -16.51
N LEU A 65 -27.51 -5.33 -16.84
CA LEU A 65 -26.55 -4.24 -16.67
C LEU A 65 -27.10 -3.23 -15.68
N VAL A 66 -26.39 -2.99 -14.59
CA VAL A 66 -26.69 -1.96 -13.59
C VAL A 66 -25.61 -0.89 -13.63
N ILE A 67 -25.99 0.38 -13.74
CA ILE A 67 -25.07 1.50 -13.78
C ILE A 67 -25.34 2.43 -12.60
N GLY A 68 -24.36 2.57 -11.72
CA GLY A 68 -24.31 3.59 -10.66
C GLY A 68 -23.35 4.71 -11.05
N ASN A 69 -23.89 5.86 -11.46
CA ASN A 69 -23.07 7.03 -11.78
C ASN A 69 -23.88 8.32 -11.64
N LEU A 70 -23.24 9.40 -11.18
CA LEU A 70 -23.88 10.71 -11.05
C LEU A 70 -24.35 11.26 -12.40
N GLN A 71 -23.59 11.00 -13.46
CA GLN A 71 -23.88 11.46 -14.81
C GLN A 71 -24.38 10.32 -15.70
N ARG A 72 -25.18 10.68 -16.71
CA ARG A 72 -25.61 9.75 -17.75
C ARG A 72 -24.40 9.21 -18.54
N THR A 73 -24.40 7.92 -18.84
CA THR A 73 -23.35 7.24 -19.60
C THR A 73 -23.83 6.85 -21.01
N PRO A 74 -22.94 6.54 -21.97
CA PRO A 74 -23.34 6.07 -23.31
C PRO A 74 -24.23 4.83 -23.30
N LEU A 75 -24.09 3.94 -22.30
CA LEU A 75 -24.87 2.71 -22.18
C LEU A 75 -26.18 2.87 -21.39
N TYR A 76 -26.56 4.10 -21.03
CA TYR A 76 -27.73 4.37 -20.17
C TYR A 76 -29.02 3.68 -20.64
N SER A 77 -29.30 3.69 -21.95
CA SER A 77 -30.51 3.07 -22.52
C SER A 77 -30.47 1.54 -22.55
N MET A 78 -29.28 0.94 -22.40
CA MET A 78 -29.11 -0.51 -22.37
C MET A 78 -29.11 -1.07 -20.94
N ALA A 79 -28.99 -0.21 -19.93
CA ALA A 79 -28.97 -0.63 -18.54
C ALA A 79 -30.38 -1.01 -18.05
N THR A 80 -30.46 -2.13 -17.35
CA THR A 80 -31.67 -2.59 -16.65
C THR A 80 -32.03 -1.64 -15.50
N VAL A 81 -31.02 -1.11 -14.81
CA VAL A 81 -31.18 -0.14 -13.71
C VAL A 81 -30.10 0.94 -13.84
N ASN A 82 -30.51 2.20 -13.74
CA ASN A 82 -29.62 3.34 -13.61
C ASN A 82 -29.82 3.98 -12.24
N ILE A 83 -28.74 4.19 -11.49
CA ILE A 83 -28.75 4.78 -10.15
C ILE A 83 -27.89 6.05 -10.18
N HIS A 84 -28.50 7.20 -9.94
CA HIS A 84 -27.82 8.49 -9.90
C HIS A 84 -27.45 8.88 -8.46
N ALA A 85 -26.38 8.25 -7.96
CA ALA A 85 -25.86 8.49 -6.62
C ALA A 85 -24.34 8.27 -6.58
N PHE A 86 -23.71 8.66 -5.47
CA PHE A 86 -22.31 8.33 -5.20
C PHE A 86 -22.15 6.80 -5.07
N SER A 87 -21.06 6.26 -5.60
CA SER A 87 -20.73 4.83 -5.53
C SER A 87 -20.75 4.32 -4.08
N ASP A 88 -20.26 5.12 -3.13
CA ASP A 88 -20.24 4.80 -1.71
C ASP A 88 -21.65 4.58 -1.15
N THR A 89 -22.61 5.47 -1.49
CA THR A 89 -24.01 5.33 -1.07
C THR A 89 -24.64 4.07 -1.65
N ILE A 90 -24.33 3.75 -2.92
CA ILE A 90 -24.84 2.54 -3.57
C ILE A 90 -24.29 1.29 -2.88
N MET A 91 -22.98 1.25 -2.65
CA MET A 91 -22.33 0.10 -2.03
C MET A 91 -22.72 -0.07 -0.56
N GLN A 92 -22.87 1.00 0.20
CA GLN A 92 -23.36 0.95 1.59
C GLN A 92 -24.76 0.31 1.66
N GLY A 93 -25.71 0.81 0.85
CA GLY A 93 -27.06 0.24 0.80
C GLY A 93 -27.10 -1.19 0.27
N LEU A 94 -26.20 -1.56 -0.65
CA LEU A 94 -26.08 -2.93 -1.15
C LEU A 94 -25.57 -3.87 -0.05
N MET A 95 -24.49 -3.49 0.62
CA MET A 95 -23.85 -4.29 1.68
C MET A 95 -24.81 -4.50 2.86
N GLU A 96 -25.55 -3.46 3.25
CA GLU A 96 -26.61 -3.53 4.26
C GLU A 96 -27.68 -4.57 3.89
N ARG A 97 -28.18 -4.53 2.65
CA ARG A 97 -29.21 -5.47 2.16
C ARG A 97 -28.71 -6.90 2.04
N LEU A 98 -27.42 -7.08 1.74
CA LEU A 98 -26.79 -8.40 1.71
C LEU A 98 -26.41 -8.92 3.10
N GLY A 99 -26.49 -8.08 4.15
CA GLY A 99 -26.03 -8.41 5.48
C GLY A 99 -24.52 -8.62 5.57
N ILE A 100 -23.75 -8.01 4.65
CA ILE A 100 -22.29 -8.12 4.61
C ILE A 100 -21.70 -6.85 5.24
N PRO A 101 -20.91 -6.94 6.32
CA PRO A 101 -20.27 -5.77 6.89
C PRO A 101 -19.18 -5.21 5.95
N ILE A 102 -19.06 -3.90 5.89
CA ILE A 102 -17.94 -3.24 5.20
C ILE A 102 -16.72 -3.32 6.13
N PRO A 103 -15.61 -3.95 5.72
CA PRO A 103 -14.45 -4.09 6.58
C PRO A 103 -13.78 -2.74 6.84
N SER A 104 -13.16 -2.59 8.01
CA SER A 104 -12.31 -1.45 8.29
C SER A 104 -11.05 -1.51 7.43
N TRP A 105 -10.70 -0.40 6.79
CA TRP A 105 -9.48 -0.33 5.99
C TRP A 105 -8.25 -0.09 6.87
N ILE A 106 -7.18 -0.85 6.63
CA ILE A 106 -5.93 -0.84 7.40
C ILE A 106 -4.75 -0.60 6.45
N VAL A 107 -3.89 0.35 6.77
CA VAL A 107 -2.63 0.56 6.05
C VAL A 107 -1.65 -0.53 6.46
N ARG A 108 -1.04 -1.21 5.49
CA ARG A 108 0.03 -2.17 5.72
C ARG A 108 1.36 -1.58 5.27
N ARG A 109 2.31 -1.46 6.20
CA ARG A 109 3.70 -1.09 5.93
C ARG A 109 4.60 -2.25 6.32
N ARG A 110 5.69 -2.46 5.58
CA ARG A 110 6.69 -3.48 5.90
C ARG A 110 8.05 -2.81 6.01
N VAL A 111 8.72 -3.08 7.12
CA VAL A 111 9.99 -2.43 7.47
C VAL A 111 11.03 -3.52 7.70
N ARG A 112 12.20 -3.32 7.10
CA ARG A 112 13.41 -4.11 7.36
C ARG A 112 14.42 -3.23 8.06
N ILE A 113 15.04 -3.76 9.10
CA ILE A 113 16.18 -3.16 9.78
C ILE A 113 17.34 -4.16 9.73
N THR A 114 18.52 -3.71 9.34
CA THR A 114 19.74 -4.49 9.39
C THR A 114 20.79 -3.76 10.21
N ARG A 115 21.62 -4.52 10.90
CA ARG A 115 22.71 -4.04 11.74
C ARG A 115 23.96 -4.84 11.45
N GLU A 116 24.96 -4.19 10.88
CA GLU A 116 26.26 -4.78 10.58
C GLU A 116 27.36 -4.11 11.39
N SER A 117 28.47 -4.83 11.63
CA SER A 117 29.63 -4.24 12.29
C SER A 117 30.49 -3.50 11.26
N THR A 118 30.96 -2.31 11.60
CA THR A 118 31.92 -1.59 10.76
C THR A 118 33.24 -2.35 10.64
N SER A 119 34.04 -2.02 9.63
CA SER A 119 35.32 -2.68 9.36
C SER A 119 36.32 -2.60 10.53
N ASP A 120 36.25 -1.53 11.33
CA ASP A 120 37.06 -1.34 12.54
C ASP A 120 36.46 -2.01 13.79
N ASN A 121 35.28 -2.63 13.66
CA ASN A 121 34.51 -3.32 14.68
C ASN A 121 34.11 -2.43 15.89
N LYS A 122 34.22 -1.11 15.80
CA LYS A 122 33.91 -0.18 16.90
C LYS A 122 32.45 0.29 16.90
N ASN A 123 31.83 0.32 15.73
CA ASN A 123 30.47 0.80 15.52
C ASN A 123 29.58 -0.30 14.93
N TYR A 124 28.28 -0.09 15.04
CA TYR A 124 27.31 -0.72 14.17
C TYR A 124 26.91 0.27 13.07
N GLU A 125 26.80 -0.21 11.85
CA GLU A 125 26.06 0.44 10.76
C GLU A 125 24.64 -0.13 10.75
N ILE A 126 23.64 0.75 10.84
CA ILE A 126 22.23 0.39 10.79
C ILE A 126 21.63 0.92 9.50
N LEU A 127 20.95 0.05 8.76
CA LEU A 127 20.16 0.40 7.59
C LEU A 127 18.68 0.11 7.89
N ILE A 128 17.82 1.08 7.56
CA ILE A 128 16.36 0.94 7.68
C ILE A 128 15.75 1.13 6.30
N GLU A 129 14.89 0.20 5.91
CA GLU A 129 14.28 0.16 4.58
C GLU A 129 12.79 -0.13 4.68
N GLY A 130 12.01 0.53 3.81
CA GLY A 130 10.68 0.06 3.49
C GLY A 130 10.73 -1.05 2.44
N ARG A 131 9.83 -2.02 2.56
CA ARG A 131 9.66 -3.13 1.62
C ARG A 131 8.24 -3.16 1.12
N ASP A 132 8.05 -3.63 -0.11
CA ASP A 132 6.72 -3.89 -0.63
C ASP A 132 6.02 -4.98 0.24
N PRO A 133 4.78 -4.73 0.71
CA PRO A 133 4.06 -5.69 1.54
C PRO A 133 3.79 -7.04 0.87
N ASP A 134 3.66 -7.04 -0.45
CA ASP A 134 3.25 -8.20 -1.25
C ASP A 134 4.43 -8.82 -2.02
N ASN A 135 5.55 -8.10 -2.18
CA ASN A 135 6.77 -8.63 -2.80
C ASN A 135 8.05 -8.23 -2.02
N THR A 136 8.61 -9.20 -1.29
CA THR A 136 9.75 -9.00 -0.37
C THR A 136 11.00 -8.37 -1.02
N ASN A 137 11.19 -8.59 -2.33
CA ASN A 137 12.41 -8.21 -3.03
C ASN A 137 12.40 -6.78 -3.57
N ILE A 138 11.31 -6.04 -3.37
CA ILE A 138 11.14 -4.69 -3.90
C ILE A 138 11.27 -3.68 -2.75
N PRO A 139 12.33 -2.85 -2.72
CA PRO A 139 12.39 -1.70 -1.84
C PRO A 139 11.22 -0.75 -2.13
N PHE A 140 10.63 -0.19 -1.08
CA PHE A 140 9.52 0.74 -1.19
C PHE A 140 9.78 1.97 -0.32
N THR A 141 9.68 3.15 -0.90
CA THR A 141 9.91 4.41 -0.18
C THR A 141 8.74 4.71 0.75
N LEU A 142 8.95 4.49 2.06
CA LEU A 142 7.92 4.63 3.10
C LEU A 142 8.07 5.89 3.94
N PHE A 143 9.31 6.26 4.22
CA PHE A 143 9.62 7.25 5.24
C PHE A 143 9.96 8.59 4.59
N LYS A 144 9.33 9.64 5.09
CA LYS A 144 9.74 11.02 4.84
C LYS A 144 11.04 11.33 5.59
N SER A 145 11.16 10.82 6.82
CA SER A 145 12.37 10.95 7.61
C SER A 145 12.47 9.86 8.68
N ILE A 146 13.68 9.63 9.16
CA ILE A 146 13.97 8.81 10.32
C ILE A 146 14.78 9.64 11.31
N GLN A 147 14.32 9.63 12.56
CA GLN A 147 14.98 10.28 13.68
C GLN A 147 15.45 9.21 14.67
N VAL A 148 16.67 9.36 15.18
CA VAL A 148 17.26 8.47 16.18
C VAL A 148 17.59 9.31 17.40
N ASP A 149 16.99 8.94 18.52
CA ASP A 149 17.18 9.59 19.81
C ASP A 149 17.88 8.65 20.79
N SER A 150 18.74 9.21 21.63
CA SER A 150 19.43 8.54 22.74
C SER A 150 19.44 9.52 23.93
N GLU A 151 19.14 9.04 25.13
CA GLU A 151 19.02 9.89 26.34
C GLU A 151 18.05 11.10 26.17
N GLY A 152 17.00 10.95 25.37
CA GLY A 152 16.07 12.05 25.07
C GLY A 152 16.63 13.17 24.19
N LYS A 153 17.82 12.98 23.60
CA LYS A 153 18.41 13.88 22.61
C LYS A 153 18.48 13.22 21.25
N THR A 154 18.19 13.99 20.21
CA THR A 154 18.37 13.55 18.83
C THR A 154 19.86 13.42 18.50
N ILE A 155 20.29 12.20 18.20
CA ILE A 155 21.66 11.89 17.79
C ILE A 155 21.80 11.80 16.27
N LYS A 156 20.71 11.50 15.56
CA LYS A 156 20.68 11.47 14.10
C LYS A 156 19.30 11.83 13.57
N GLN A 157 19.27 12.61 12.49
CA GLN A 157 18.07 12.85 11.70
C GLN A 157 18.42 12.71 10.23
N MET A 158 17.60 11.95 9.51
CA MET A 158 17.78 11.67 8.08
C MET A 158 16.46 11.96 7.39
N ASN A 159 16.49 12.75 6.31
CA ASN A 159 15.29 13.21 5.60
C ASN A 159 15.22 12.70 4.16
N CYS A 160 16.11 11.77 3.80
CA CYS A 160 16.16 11.14 2.48
C CYS A 160 16.73 9.73 2.58
N GLU A 161 16.31 8.88 1.65
CA GLU A 161 16.90 7.56 1.46
C GLU A 161 18.30 7.68 0.81
N PRO A 162 19.24 6.77 1.13
CA PRO A 162 19.10 5.65 2.05
C PRO A 162 19.22 6.04 3.54
N PHE A 163 18.41 5.43 4.40
CA PHE A 163 18.44 5.69 5.85
C PHE A 163 19.47 4.83 6.55
N ILE A 164 20.73 5.26 6.47
CA ILE A 164 21.89 4.58 7.04
C ILE A 164 22.54 5.47 8.10
N PHE A 165 22.87 4.89 9.26
CA PHE A 165 23.64 5.59 10.28
C PHE A 165 24.56 4.66 11.06
N GLU A 166 25.67 5.23 11.54
CA GLU A 166 26.60 4.53 12.43
C GLU A 166 26.42 4.96 13.87
N ILE A 167 26.62 4.02 14.80
CA ILE A 167 26.56 4.28 16.23
C ILE A 167 27.50 3.34 16.98
N SER A 168 28.15 3.85 18.03
CA SER A 168 29.16 3.08 18.78
C SER A 168 28.56 1.88 19.49
N LYS A 169 29.23 0.72 19.40
CA LYS A 169 28.85 -0.50 20.14
C LYS A 169 28.89 -0.34 21.65
N LYS A 170 29.67 0.63 22.13
CA LYS A 170 29.80 0.97 23.55
C LYS A 170 28.63 1.79 24.08
N ASN A 171 27.72 2.25 23.22
CA ASN A 171 26.54 2.96 23.67
C ASN A 171 25.61 1.99 24.43
N ALA A 172 25.53 2.19 25.75
CA ALA A 172 24.68 1.40 26.63
C ALA A 172 23.31 2.06 26.86
N GLU A 173 23.08 3.24 26.29
CA GLU A 173 21.88 4.04 26.51
C GLU A 173 20.71 3.56 25.64
N PRO A 174 19.46 3.76 26.10
CA PRO A 174 18.27 3.46 25.32
C PRO A 174 18.25 4.21 23.98
N ILE A 175 17.90 3.48 22.92
CA ILE A 175 17.77 4.00 21.57
C ILE A 175 16.30 4.00 21.17
N ASN A 176 15.79 5.14 20.74
CA ASN A 176 14.49 5.24 20.05
C ASN A 176 14.72 5.57 18.58
N ILE A 177 14.24 4.71 17.69
CA ILE A 177 14.21 4.97 16.26
C ILE A 177 12.78 5.34 15.88
N GLN A 178 12.57 6.60 15.54
CA GLN A 178 11.27 7.14 15.16
C GLN A 178 11.14 7.24 13.64
N PHE A 179 10.15 6.53 13.10
CA PHE A 179 9.79 6.55 11.69
C PHE A 179 8.75 7.63 11.44
N HIS A 180 9.05 8.57 10.54
CA HIS A 180 8.09 9.54 10.03
C HIS A 180 7.68 9.16 8.61
N PHE A 181 6.42 8.81 8.42
CA PHE A 181 5.88 8.42 7.12
C PHE A 181 5.52 9.64 6.27
N PHE A 182 5.32 9.44 4.97
CA PHE A 182 4.79 10.50 4.09
C PHE A 182 3.37 10.95 4.46
N GLY A 183 2.64 10.17 5.26
CA GLY A 183 1.36 10.57 5.83
C GLY A 183 0.20 10.58 4.83
N HIS A 184 0.27 9.78 3.76
CA HIS A 184 -0.81 9.66 2.76
C HIS A 184 -2.17 9.29 3.38
N TYR A 185 -2.14 8.67 4.56
CA TYR A 185 -3.32 8.22 5.28
C TYR A 185 -3.37 8.76 6.71
N ASN A 186 -2.73 9.92 6.96
CA ASN A 186 -2.59 10.54 8.27
C ASN A 186 -1.79 9.71 9.28
N GLU A 187 -0.90 8.84 8.80
CA GLU A 187 -0.03 8.03 9.66
C GLU A 187 0.74 8.88 10.68
N ILE A 188 0.61 8.52 11.96
CA ILE A 188 1.43 9.13 13.03
C ILE A 188 2.85 8.53 13.02
N PRO A 189 3.85 9.20 13.61
CA PRO A 189 5.17 8.61 13.77
C PRO A 189 5.13 7.29 14.55
N PHE A 190 5.97 6.33 14.16
CA PHE A 190 6.11 5.05 14.85
C PHE A 190 7.45 4.99 15.57
N ASN A 191 7.44 4.68 16.87
CA ASN A 191 8.64 4.57 17.70
C ASN A 191 9.05 3.11 17.86
N LEU A 192 10.31 2.81 17.55
CA LEU A 192 10.95 1.52 17.78
C LEU A 192 12.03 1.69 18.85
N ASN A 193 11.71 1.22 20.06
CA ASN A 193 12.56 1.40 21.24
C ASN A 193 13.41 0.15 21.50
N PHE A 194 14.67 0.38 21.87
CA PHE A 194 15.64 -0.63 22.29
C PHE A 194 16.33 -0.19 23.58
N THR A 195 16.63 -1.12 24.49
CA THR A 195 17.29 -0.80 25.77
C THR A 195 18.70 -0.28 25.56
N ASN A 196 19.37 -0.81 24.53
CA ASN A 196 20.67 -0.35 24.07
C ASN A 196 20.88 -0.77 22.60
N ILE A 197 21.95 -0.29 21.99
CA ILE A 197 22.23 -0.55 20.57
C ILE A 197 22.50 -2.02 20.23
N ASN A 198 22.98 -2.81 21.20
CA ASN A 198 23.23 -4.23 21.01
C ASN A 198 21.93 -5.05 20.90
N ASP A 199 20.80 -4.51 21.36
CA ASP A 199 19.48 -5.15 21.25
C ASP A 199 18.85 -4.97 19.86
N VAL A 200 19.39 -4.06 19.03
CA VAL A 200 18.98 -3.95 17.64
C VAL A 200 19.39 -5.25 16.93
N PRO A 201 18.44 -5.98 16.33
CA PRO A 201 18.73 -7.26 15.70
C PRO A 201 19.69 -7.10 14.51
N GLN A 202 20.51 -8.13 14.25
CA GLN A 202 21.40 -8.14 13.07
C GLN A 202 20.60 -7.99 11.77
N GLU A 203 19.46 -8.65 11.71
CA GLU A 203 18.47 -8.46 10.68
C GLU A 203 17.10 -8.72 11.28
N ASP A 204 16.14 -7.84 11.00
CA ASP A 204 14.77 -8.03 11.38
C ASP A 204 13.80 -7.40 10.40
N GLU A 205 12.68 -8.08 10.18
CA GLU A 205 11.64 -7.60 9.28
C GLU A 205 10.28 -7.76 9.93
N PHE A 206 9.45 -6.72 9.85
CA PHE A 206 8.15 -6.70 10.51
C PHE A 206 7.13 -5.87 9.74
N TYR A 207 5.87 -6.11 10.06
CA TYR A 207 4.73 -5.39 9.52
C TYR A 207 4.23 -4.37 10.55
N LEU A 208 3.82 -3.22 10.05
CA LEU A 208 3.10 -2.20 10.78
C LEU A 208 1.72 -2.03 10.14
N PHE A 209 0.69 -2.28 10.94
CA PHE A 209 -0.70 -2.08 10.56
C PHE A 209 -1.22 -0.80 11.20
N TYR A 210 -1.60 0.19 10.39
CA TYR A 210 -2.20 1.43 10.87
C TYR A 210 -3.69 1.45 10.61
N ASN A 211 -4.46 1.68 11.66
CA ASN A 211 -5.88 1.96 11.54
C ASN A 211 -6.08 3.49 11.48
N PRO A 212 -6.44 4.07 10.32
CA PRO A 212 -6.61 5.51 10.16
C PRO A 212 -7.86 6.06 10.85
N MET A 213 -8.83 5.21 11.19
CA MET A 213 -10.04 5.64 11.90
C MET A 213 -9.77 5.98 13.36
N ILE A 214 -8.87 5.24 14.01
CA ILE A 214 -8.52 5.44 15.42
C ILE A 214 -7.11 6.00 15.62
N GLY A 215 -6.30 6.08 14.56
CA GLY A 215 -4.96 6.63 14.58
C GLY A 215 -3.93 5.75 15.30
N GLN A 216 -4.06 4.43 15.25
CA GLN A 216 -3.20 3.51 16.01
C GLN A 216 -2.39 2.57 15.13
N TRP A 217 -1.16 2.31 15.55
CA TRP A 217 -0.26 1.31 14.96
C TRP A 217 -0.32 -0.01 15.73
N ARG A 218 -0.18 -1.10 15.00
CA ARG A 218 0.11 -2.42 15.54
C ARG A 218 1.29 -3.04 14.80
N LYS A 219 2.30 -3.49 15.54
CA LYS A 219 3.46 -4.20 15.00
C LYS A 219 3.23 -5.71 15.08
N THR A 220 3.54 -6.44 14.02
CA THR A 220 3.49 -7.91 14.01
C THR A 220 4.58 -8.51 13.10
N LYS A 221 4.84 -9.80 13.30
CA LYS A 221 5.70 -10.62 12.42
C LYS A 221 4.91 -11.34 11.34
N ASN A 222 3.61 -11.54 11.57
CA ASN A 222 2.76 -12.30 10.66
C ASN A 222 2.14 -11.34 9.61
N PRO A 223 2.38 -11.55 8.30
CA PRO A 223 1.78 -10.74 7.24
C PRO A 223 0.25 -10.82 7.19
N ASP A 224 -0.33 -11.93 7.64
CA ASP A 224 -1.76 -12.24 7.52
C ASP A 224 -2.53 -12.02 8.83
N ASP A 225 -1.85 -11.50 9.84
CA ASP A 225 -2.45 -11.10 11.10
C ASP A 225 -3.15 -9.75 10.90
N PHE A 226 -4.19 -9.71 10.07
CA PHE A 226 -4.97 -8.49 9.87
C PHE A 226 -5.70 -8.14 11.16
N PRO A 227 -5.64 -6.87 11.64
CA PRO A 227 -6.51 -6.47 12.73
C PRO A 227 -7.97 -6.58 12.25
N LEU A 228 -8.76 -7.40 12.95
CA LEU A 228 -10.22 -7.44 12.80
C LEU A 228 -10.83 -6.07 13.11
#